data_AF-A0A4R3Y2W1-F1
#
_entry.id   AF-A0A4R3Y2W1-F1
#
_cell.length_a   1.000
_cell.length_b   1.000
_cell.length_c   1.000
_cell.angle_alpha   90.00
_cell.angle_beta   90.00
_cell.angle_gamma   90.00
#
_symmetry.space_group_name_H-M   'P 1'
#
loop_
_entity.id
_entity.type
_entity.pdbx_description
1 polymer ?
#
loop_
_entity_poly.entity_id
_entity_poly.type
_entity_poly.pdbx_seq_one_letter_code
_entity_poly.pdbx_strand_id
1 'polypeptide(L)' 'MKKVEKRSPQYQMRLVEEFRQQLEEQAKIDGAGSLATWIKRILRKELSARGIEPKG' A
#
# COMPACT_ATOMS: atom_id res chain seq x y z
N MET A 1 -14.70 21.75 18.93
CA MET A 1 -13.44 21.88 18.17
C MET A 1 -13.24 20.60 17.35
N LYS A 2 -13.34 20.66 16.01
CA LYS A 2 -13.04 19.48 15.16
C LYS A 2 -11.52 19.34 15.06
N LYS A 3 -10.96 18.24 15.58
CA LYS A 3 -9.58 17.84 15.29
C LYS A 3 -9.49 17.69 13.76
N VAL A 4 -8.78 18.61 13.10
CA VAL A 4 -8.36 18.39 11.71
C VAL A 4 -7.30 17.31 11.79
N GLU A 5 -7.71 16.04 11.70
CA GLU A 5 -6.78 14.95 11.44
C GLU A 5 -6.03 15.33 10.17
N LYS A 6 -4.73 15.64 10.29
CA LYS A 6 -3.82 15.83 9.16
C LYS A 6 -3.71 14.48 8.46
N ARG A 7 -4.72 14.14 7.63
CA ARG A 7 -4.69 12.97 6.77
C ARG A 7 -3.46 13.12 5.89
N SER A 8 -2.63 12.08 5.83
CA SER A 8 -1.50 12.05 4.91
C SER A 8 -1.99 12.34 3.49
N PRO A 9 -1.22 13.08 2.68
CA PRO A 9 -1.59 13.33 1.30
C PRO A 9 -1.82 12.01 0.57
N GLN A 10 -2.91 11.92 -0.20
CA GLN A 10 -3.22 10.73 -0.98
C GLN A 10 -2.25 10.62 -2.16
N TYR A 11 -1.68 9.44 -2.34
CA TYR A 11 -0.96 9.09 -3.56
C TYR A 11 -1.90 8.29 -4.46
N GLN A 12 -2.30 8.88 -5.58
CA GLN A 12 -3.16 8.22 -6.56
C GLN A 12 -2.31 7.45 -7.57
N MET A 13 -2.45 6.13 -7.58
CA MET A 13 -1.79 5.27 -8.56
C MET A 13 -2.77 4.90 -9.67
N ARG A 14 -2.39 5.14 -10.93
CA ARG A 14 -3.14 4.62 -12.08
C ARG A 14 -2.65 3.22 -12.40
N LEU A 15 -3.57 2.26 -12.39
CA LEU A 15 -3.34 0.88 -12.75
C LEU A 15 -4.24 0.54 -13.94
N VAL A 16 -3.70 -0.24 -14.88
CA VAL A 16 -4.53 -0.94 -15.86
C VAL A 16 -5.37 -1.98 -15.12
N GLU A 17 -6.60 -2.19 -15.57
CA GLU A 17 -7.59 -3.04 -14.89
C GLU A 17 -7.06 -4.46 -14.61
N GLU A 18 -6.48 -5.11 -15.62
CA GLU A 18 -5.94 -6.47 -15.48
C GLU A 18 -4.82 -6.54 -14.44
N PHE A 19 -3.92 -5.55 -14.44
CA PHE A 19 -2.84 -5.50 -13.46
C PHE A 19 -3.40 -5.26 -12.05
N ARG A 20 -4.43 -4.42 -11.91
CA ARG A 20 -5.10 -4.22 -10.63
C ARG A 20 -5.70 -5.53 -10.10
N GLN A 21 -6.38 -6.30 -10.95
CA GLN A 21 -7.00 -7.57 -10.56
C GLN A 21 -5.96 -8.57 -10.05
N GLN A 22 -4.81 -8.68 -10.73
CA GLN A 22 -3.70 -9.50 -10.26
C GLN A 22 -3.23 -9.09 -8.85
N LEU A 23 -3.07 -7.78 -8.61
CA LEU A 23 -2.65 -7.30 -7.29
C LEU A 23 -3.70 -7.56 -6.21
N GLU A 24 -4.99 -7.40 -6.53
CA GLU A 24 -6.09 -7.65 -5.59
C GLU A 24 -6.19 -9.15 -5.23
N GLU A 25 -5.97 -10.04 -6.19
CA GLU A 25 -5.94 -11.48 -5.95
C GLU A 25 -4.78 -11.88 -5.05
N GLN A 26 -3.56 -11.40 -5.32
CA GLN A 26 -2.40 -11.68 -4.46
C GLN A 26 -2.58 -11.06 -3.07
N ALA A 27 -3.17 -9.86 -2.98
CA ALA A 27 -3.49 -9.24 -1.70
C ALA A 27 -4.45 -10.09 -0.86
N LYS A 28 -5.44 -10.71 -1.51
CA LYS A 28 -6.39 -11.62 -0.87
C LYS A 28 -5.72 -12.92 -0.40
N ILE A 29 -4.85 -13.52 -1.23
CA ILE A 29 -4.08 -14.72 -0.89
C ILE A 29 -3.22 -14.46 0.35
N ASP A 30 -2.57 -13.30 0.44
CA ASP A 30 -1.77 -12.94 1.61
C ASP A 30 -2.59 -12.40 2.81
N GLY A 31 -3.93 -12.51 2.77
CA GLY A 31 -4.83 -12.14 3.86
C GLY A 31 -4.88 -10.63 4.17
N ALA A 32 -4.56 -9.76 3.22
CA ALA A 32 -4.62 -8.31 3.44
C ALA A 32 -6.05 -7.78 3.33
N GLY A 33 -6.48 -6.99 4.31
CA GLY A 33 -7.83 -6.39 4.32
C GLY A 33 -8.06 -5.28 3.29
N SER A 34 -7.02 -4.80 2.60
CA SER A 34 -7.15 -3.91 1.44
C SER A 34 -5.91 -3.95 0.56
N LEU A 35 -6.08 -3.66 -0.73
CA LEU A 35 -4.97 -3.50 -1.67
C LEU A 35 -3.96 -2.46 -1.20
N ALA A 36 -4.41 -1.34 -0.62
CA ALA A 36 -3.54 -0.28 -0.10
C ALA A 36 -2.65 -0.78 1.06
N THR A 37 -3.22 -1.56 1.99
CA THR A 37 -2.47 -2.18 3.08
C THR A 37 -1.42 -3.15 2.53
N TRP A 38 -1.81 -3.95 1.54
CA TRP A 38 -0.93 -4.93 0.91
C TRP A 38 0.25 -4.25 0.19
N ILE A 39 -0.04 -3.27 -0.67
CA ILE A 39 0.98 -2.48 -1.39
C ILE A 39 1.95 -1.83 -0.41
N LYS A 40 1.45 -1.20 0.67
CA LYS A 40 2.33 -0.63 1.71
C LYS A 40 3.26 -1.68 2.30
N ARG A 41 2.76 -2.89 2.58
CA ARG A 41 3.59 -3.98 3.11
C ARG A 41 4.67 -4.39 2.11
N ILE A 42 4.34 -4.53 0.82
CA ILE A 42 5.32 -4.85 -0.23
C ILE A 42 6.38 -3.75 -0.35
N LEU A 43 5.98 -2.47 -0.38
CA LEU A 43 6.91 -1.35 -0.45
C LEU A 43 7.83 -1.26 0.77
N ARG A 44 7.32 -1.52 1.99
CA ARG A 44 8.17 -1.57 3.18
C ARG A 44 9.20 -2.71 3.11
N LYS A 45 8.79 -3.90 2.66
CA LYS A 45 9.70 -5.04 2.44
C LYS A 45 10.80 -4.69 1.44
N GLU A 46 10.43 -4.03 0.33
CA GLU A 46 11.39 -3.62 -0.71
C GLU A 46 12.41 -2.60 -0.18
N LEU A 47 11.98 -1.61 0.61
CA LEU A 47 12.89 -0.67 1.28
C LEU A 47 13.85 -1.40 2.23
N SER A 48 13.32 -2.30 3.08
CA SER A 48 14.15 -3.08 4.00
C SER A 48 15.15 -3.97 3.27
N ALA A 49 14.77 -4.60 2.16
CA ALA A 49 15.67 -5.42 1.34
C ALA A 49 16.83 -4.60 0.74
N ARG A 50 16.65 -3.29 0.55
CA ARG A 50 17.68 -2.34 0.11
C ARG A 50 18.47 -1.70 1.26
N GLY A 51 18.25 -2.14 2.50
CA GLY A 51 18.88 -1.56 3.68
C GLY A 51 18.32 -0.20 4.10
N ILE A 52 17.14 0.18 3.58
CA ILE A 52 16.47 1.44 3.91
C ILE A 52 15.40 1.17 4.97
N GLU A 53 15.46 1.87 6.10
CA GLU A 53 14.44 1.79 7.13
C GLU A 53 13.12 2.42 6.65
N PRO A 54 12.01 1.68 6.59
CA PRO A 54 10.73 2.22 6.15
C PRO A 54 10.16 3.18 7.20
N LYS A 55 9.91 4.42 6.80
CA LYS A 55 9.32 5.45 7.68
C LYS A 55 7.81 5.52 7.48
N GLY A 56 7.08 5.54 8.59
CA GLY A 56 5.61 5.68 8.62
C GLY A 56 4.81 4.38 8.63
#